data_AF-A0A956SP13-F1
#
_entry.id   AF-A0A956SP13-F1
#
_cell.length_a   1.000
_cell.length_b   1.000
_cell.length_c   1.000
_cell.angle_alpha   90.00
_cell.angle_beta   90.00
_cell.angle_gamma   90.00
#
_symmetry.space_group_name_H-M   'P 1'
#
loop_
_entity.id
_entity.type
_entity.pdbx_description
1 polymer ?
#
loop_
_entity_poly.entity_id
_entity_poly.type
_entity_poly.pdbx_seq_one_letter_code
_entity_poly.pdbx_strand_id
1 'polypeptide(L)'
;MISQKVYEDLNREYGKVASWSLWAEVGETPTSNTGDMSLFLDREILKKLRNDLVFVALNASVHEDRKDSYTGSWANFHSDDNKAQRDFKLRYALVNTPFEGQYITDVIKNHPDKNSAAVIKYVEEHPETATENIKVLKKELTILGGNPVIIALGQDAYNILKNNLDENDTLLLMTHYSDYRNKESLRVEAIDLLLNEKSLKGLIKDKVEDLKADRDKQIITIERLEKENEVRKKLAKENNKIKKISK
;
A
#
# COMPACT_ATOMS: atom_id res chain seq x y z
N MET A 1 18.19 -7.40 -0.06
CA MET A 1 18.82 -6.12 -0.40
C MET A 1 18.91 -6.04 -1.91
N ILE A 2 18.50 -4.92 -2.49
CA ILE A 2 18.51 -4.70 -3.94
C ILE A 2 19.94 -4.35 -4.42
N SER A 3 20.34 -4.82 -5.60
CA SER A 3 21.60 -4.41 -6.23
C SER A 3 21.45 -3.06 -6.94
N GLN A 4 22.55 -2.30 -7.06
CA GLN A 4 22.56 -1.02 -7.78
C GLN A 4 21.98 -1.15 -9.19
N LYS A 5 22.38 -2.19 -9.93
CA LYS A 5 21.89 -2.43 -11.29
C LYS A 5 20.37 -2.64 -11.34
N VAL A 6 19.83 -3.47 -10.44
CA VAL A 6 18.38 -3.71 -10.36
C VAL A 6 17.63 -2.41 -10.05
N TYR A 7 18.14 -1.63 -9.08
CA TYR A 7 17.54 -0.34 -8.73
C TYR A 7 17.53 0.64 -9.92
N GLU A 8 18.64 0.76 -10.65
CA GLU A 8 18.75 1.64 -11.82
C GLU A 8 17.85 1.19 -12.97
N ASP A 9 17.76 -0.12 -13.22
CA ASP A 9 16.90 -0.68 -14.26
C ASP A 9 15.41 -0.44 -13.95
N LEU A 10 14.99 -0.66 -12.69
CA LEU A 10 13.64 -0.35 -12.25
C LEU A 10 13.34 1.15 -12.31
N ASN A 11 14.25 1.99 -11.83
CA ASN A 11 14.07 3.44 -11.83
C ASN A 11 13.91 3.99 -13.26
N ARG A 12 14.67 3.44 -14.22
CA ARG A 12 14.63 3.83 -15.62
C ARG A 12 13.32 3.41 -16.31
N GLU A 13 12.85 2.19 -16.06
CA GLU A 13 11.68 1.63 -16.76
C GLU A 13 10.34 1.90 -16.07
N TYR A 14 10.33 1.90 -14.73
CA TYR A 14 9.11 1.90 -13.91
C TYR A 14 9.07 2.96 -12.82
N GLY A 15 10.14 3.73 -12.63
CA GLY A 15 10.24 4.71 -11.53
C GLY A 15 9.11 5.75 -11.49
N LYS A 16 8.42 6.00 -12.61
CA LYS A 16 7.27 6.91 -12.72
C LYS A 16 5.91 6.29 -12.40
N VAL A 17 5.85 4.97 -12.20
CA VAL A 17 4.59 4.21 -12.03
C VAL A 17 4.73 3.13 -10.95
N ALA A 18 5.78 3.23 -10.15
CA ALA A 18 6.07 2.31 -9.07
C ALA A 18 6.76 3.06 -7.94
N SER A 19 6.76 2.45 -6.76
CA SER A 19 7.29 3.05 -5.55
C SER A 19 7.86 1.98 -4.62
N TRP A 20 8.28 2.40 -3.43
CA TRP A 20 8.75 1.52 -2.38
C TRP A 20 7.93 1.81 -1.13
N SER A 21 7.70 0.80 -0.29
CA SER A 21 7.02 0.94 1.00
C SER A 21 7.93 1.59 2.05
N LEU A 22 8.46 2.76 1.71
CA LEU A 22 9.40 3.52 2.51
C LEU A 22 8.98 4.99 2.48
N TRP A 23 8.76 5.57 3.65
CA TRP A 23 8.26 6.93 3.78
C TRP A 23 9.07 7.72 4.79
N ALA A 24 9.11 9.04 4.61
CA ALA A 24 9.60 9.94 5.63
C ALA A 24 8.75 9.86 6.91
N GLU A 25 9.37 10.25 8.03
CA GLU A 25 8.72 10.26 9.34
C GLU A 25 7.46 11.13 9.34
N VAL A 26 6.47 10.70 10.13
CA VAL A 26 5.22 11.42 10.29
C VAL A 26 5.48 12.73 11.04
N GLY A 27 5.05 13.85 10.45
CA GLY A 27 5.05 15.17 11.10
C GLY A 27 3.80 15.41 11.96
N GLU A 28 3.25 16.62 11.90
CA GLU A 28 2.13 17.07 12.75
C GLU A 28 0.82 16.29 12.53
N THR A 29 0.57 15.83 11.30
CA THR A 29 -0.66 15.11 10.96
C THR A 29 -0.32 13.73 10.38
N PRO A 30 -1.27 12.77 10.39
CA PRO A 30 -1.05 11.47 9.76
C PRO A 30 -0.65 11.56 8.29
N THR A 31 -1.02 12.61 7.57
CA THR A 31 -0.68 12.83 6.15
C THR A 31 0.60 13.64 5.95
N SER A 32 1.22 14.16 7.01
CA SER A 32 2.50 14.88 6.89
C SER A 32 3.57 13.98 6.27
N ASN A 33 4.32 14.53 5.31
CA ASN A 33 5.48 13.91 4.66
C ASN A 33 5.20 12.60 3.91
N THR A 34 3.94 12.28 3.58
CA THR A 34 3.61 11.07 2.80
C THR A 34 4.19 11.11 1.40
N GLY A 35 4.34 12.29 0.79
CA GLY A 35 4.98 12.49 -0.51
C GLY A 35 6.43 12.95 -0.46
N ASP A 36 7.06 12.96 0.72
CA ASP A 36 8.44 13.38 0.86
C ASP A 36 9.39 12.25 0.41
N MET A 37 10.13 12.52 -0.68
CA MET A 37 11.12 11.61 -1.27
C MET A 37 12.56 11.91 -0.84
N SER A 38 12.79 12.83 0.10
CA SER A 38 14.14 13.21 0.56
C SER A 38 14.96 12.02 1.06
N LEU A 39 14.32 10.96 1.55
CA LEU A 39 14.98 9.69 1.91
C LEU A 39 15.75 9.05 0.74
N PHE A 40 15.34 9.29 -0.50
CA PHE A 40 15.99 8.74 -1.70
C PHE A 40 17.23 9.54 -2.12
N LEU A 41 17.55 10.64 -1.44
CA LEU A 41 18.84 11.33 -1.58
C LEU A 41 19.96 10.67 -0.77
N ASP A 42 19.60 9.77 0.15
CA ASP A 42 20.54 9.00 0.96
C ASP A 42 21.32 8.00 0.09
N ARG A 43 22.66 8.06 0.14
CA ARG A 43 23.53 7.14 -0.60
C ARG A 43 23.38 5.68 -0.16
N GLU A 44 22.85 5.47 1.05
CA GLU A 44 22.65 4.15 1.64
C GLU A 44 21.22 3.63 1.44
N ILE A 45 20.40 4.29 0.62
CA ILE A 45 19.00 3.92 0.35
C ILE A 45 18.84 2.44 -0.02
N LEU A 46 19.79 1.89 -0.80
CA LEU A 46 19.74 0.49 -1.25
C LEU A 46 19.77 -0.53 -0.11
N LYS A 47 20.35 -0.17 1.05
CA LYS A 47 20.35 -1.03 2.25
C LYS A 47 18.95 -1.16 2.87
N LYS A 48 18.07 -0.19 2.62
CA LYS A 48 16.69 -0.15 3.09
C LYS A 48 15.75 -0.89 2.13
N LEU A 49 16.11 -1.00 0.85
CA LEU A 49 15.25 -1.60 -0.19
C LEU A 49 15.37 -3.12 -0.28
N ARG A 50 14.21 -3.76 -0.49
CA ARG A 50 14.02 -5.21 -0.41
C ARG A 50 13.12 -5.73 -1.54
N ASN A 51 13.35 -6.97 -1.96
CA ASN A 51 12.59 -7.68 -3.00
C ASN A 51 12.06 -9.03 -2.51
N ASP A 52 11.82 -9.17 -1.21
CA ASP A 52 11.24 -10.42 -0.70
C ASP A 52 9.74 -10.51 -1.02
N LEU A 53 9.10 -9.35 -1.19
CA LEU A 53 7.71 -9.21 -1.55
C LEU A 53 7.46 -7.97 -2.41
N VAL A 54 6.31 -7.96 -3.06
CA VAL A 54 5.82 -6.85 -3.85
C VAL A 54 4.35 -6.62 -3.53
N PHE A 55 3.98 -5.36 -3.28
CA PHE A 55 2.59 -4.94 -3.22
C PHE A 55 2.13 -4.55 -4.62
N VAL A 56 0.97 -5.08 -5.05
CA VAL A 56 0.40 -4.78 -6.36
C VAL A 56 -1.01 -4.25 -6.18
N ALA A 57 -1.23 -2.97 -6.47
CA ALA A 57 -2.57 -2.37 -6.49
C ALA A 57 -3.18 -2.40 -7.90
N LEU A 58 -4.36 -1.80 -8.06
CA LEU A 58 -5.13 -1.91 -9.29
C LEU A 58 -4.50 -1.14 -10.45
N ASN A 59 -4.29 0.16 -10.30
CA ASN A 59 -3.86 1.00 -11.41
C ASN A 59 -3.00 2.16 -10.96
N ALA A 60 -1.97 2.44 -11.77
CA ALA A 60 -1.08 3.56 -11.53
C ALA A 60 -1.87 4.87 -11.60
N SER A 61 -1.53 5.80 -10.72
CA SER A 61 -1.88 7.21 -10.91
C SER A 61 -0.67 7.94 -11.46
N VAL A 62 -0.93 8.95 -12.29
CA VAL A 62 0.14 9.81 -12.78
C VAL A 62 0.51 10.78 -11.68
N HIS A 63 1.78 10.75 -11.26
CA HIS A 63 2.34 11.71 -10.32
C HIS A 63 2.36 13.12 -10.95
N GLU A 64 1.82 14.11 -10.24
CA GLU A 64 1.90 15.53 -10.62
C GLU A 64 3.22 16.17 -10.10
N ASP A 65 3.43 17.46 -10.38
CA ASP A 65 4.63 18.20 -9.98
C ASP A 65 4.84 18.19 -8.46
N ARG A 66 5.94 17.57 -8.01
CA ARG A 66 6.32 17.45 -6.60
C ARG A 66 6.83 18.77 -6.02
N LYS A 67 6.68 18.93 -4.70
CA LYS A 67 7.12 20.12 -3.95
C LYS A 67 8.38 19.89 -3.10
N ASP A 68 8.96 18.71 -3.14
CA ASP A 68 10.18 18.38 -2.41
C ASP A 68 11.45 18.68 -3.23
N SER A 69 12.62 18.45 -2.63
CA SER A 69 13.93 18.69 -3.29
C SER A 69 14.39 17.51 -4.16
N TYR A 70 13.60 16.44 -4.23
CA TYR A 70 13.99 15.22 -4.93
C TYR A 70 13.71 15.38 -6.43
N THR A 71 14.72 15.09 -7.27
CA THR A 71 14.63 15.24 -8.73
C THR A 71 14.64 13.91 -9.48
N GLY A 72 14.62 12.77 -8.79
CA GLY A 72 14.60 11.45 -9.43
C GLY A 72 13.19 10.99 -9.84
N SER A 73 13.09 9.84 -10.50
CA SER A 73 11.82 9.39 -11.07
C SER A 73 10.83 8.88 -10.02
N TRP A 74 11.32 8.24 -8.95
CA TRP A 74 10.48 7.68 -7.88
C TRP A 74 9.50 8.68 -7.28
N ALA A 75 8.33 8.21 -6.89
CA ALA A 75 7.41 8.95 -6.03
C ALA A 75 6.75 7.99 -5.04
N ASN A 76 6.31 8.51 -3.90
CA ASN A 76 5.56 7.70 -2.94
C ASN A 76 4.13 7.55 -3.47
N PHE A 77 3.84 6.43 -4.13
CA PHE A 77 2.50 6.01 -4.56
C PHE A 77 1.48 7.15 -4.86
N HIS A 78 0.27 7.17 -4.32
CA HIS A 78 -0.73 8.22 -4.65
C HIS A 78 -0.61 9.49 -3.78
N SER A 79 0.58 9.83 -3.30
CA SER A 79 0.77 10.89 -2.28
C SER A 79 0.72 12.33 -2.79
N ASP A 80 0.77 12.55 -4.11
CA ASP A 80 0.82 13.90 -4.68
C ASP A 80 -0.52 14.66 -4.57
N ASP A 81 -1.64 13.95 -4.40
CA ASP A 81 -2.98 14.55 -4.22
C ASP A 81 -3.30 14.81 -2.73
N ASN A 82 -2.86 15.97 -2.25
CA ASN A 82 -2.94 16.40 -0.85
C ASN A 82 -4.37 16.44 -0.25
N LYS A 83 -5.45 16.40 -1.06
CA LYS A 83 -6.83 16.55 -0.54
C LYS A 83 -7.55 15.22 -0.30
N ALA A 84 -7.13 14.14 -0.96
CA ALA A 84 -7.80 12.83 -0.88
C ALA A 84 -6.86 11.66 -0.57
N GLN A 85 -5.55 11.90 -0.42
CA GLN A 85 -4.57 10.84 -0.20
C GLN A 85 -4.90 9.95 1.02
N ARG A 86 -4.87 8.64 0.77
CA ARG A 86 -5.07 7.59 1.78
C ARG A 86 -3.80 6.80 2.08
N ASP A 87 -2.69 7.16 1.43
CA ASP A 87 -1.36 6.55 1.57
C ASP A 87 -0.87 6.53 3.00
N PHE A 88 -1.29 7.50 3.82
CA PHE A 88 -0.95 7.49 5.25
C PHE A 88 -1.45 6.22 5.96
N LYS A 89 -2.57 5.61 5.52
CA LYS A 89 -3.07 4.35 6.08
C LYS A 89 -2.15 3.20 5.70
N LEU A 90 -1.70 3.16 4.43
CA LEU A 90 -0.75 2.16 3.96
C LEU A 90 0.59 2.32 4.69
N ARG A 91 1.16 3.53 4.73
CA ARG A 91 2.35 3.85 5.54
C ARG A 91 2.19 3.37 6.98
N TYR A 92 1.07 3.70 7.61
CA TYR A 92 0.77 3.27 8.98
C TYR A 92 0.72 1.75 9.15
N ALA A 93 0.24 1.02 8.14
CA ALA A 93 0.18 -0.44 8.19
C ALA A 93 1.57 -1.09 8.01
N LEU A 94 2.46 -0.49 7.21
CA LEU A 94 3.70 -1.13 6.76
C LEU A 94 4.96 -0.71 7.53
N VAL A 95 5.05 0.55 7.98
CA VAL A 95 6.26 1.08 8.66
C VAL A 95 6.55 0.30 9.95
N ASN A 96 7.84 0.08 10.23
CA ASN A 96 8.35 -0.73 11.35
C ASN A 96 7.92 -2.20 11.31
N THR A 97 7.55 -2.72 10.14
CA THR A 97 7.30 -4.16 9.92
C THR A 97 8.23 -4.68 8.82
N PRO A 98 8.37 -6.01 8.63
CA PRO A 98 9.10 -6.56 7.49
C PRO A 98 8.57 -6.16 6.10
N PHE A 99 7.40 -5.52 6.04
CA PHE A 99 6.87 -4.93 4.81
C PHE A 99 7.52 -3.60 4.44
N GLU A 100 8.26 -2.94 5.33
CA GLU A 100 8.95 -1.68 5.04
C GLU A 100 10.12 -1.88 4.06
N GLY A 101 10.25 -0.96 3.10
CA GLY A 101 11.30 -0.97 2.07
C GLY A 101 11.08 -1.96 0.91
N GLN A 102 9.92 -2.61 0.84
CA GLN A 102 9.54 -3.54 -0.22
C GLN A 102 8.97 -2.79 -1.42
N TYR A 103 8.90 -3.46 -2.57
CA TYR A 103 8.47 -2.83 -3.82
C TYR A 103 6.94 -2.67 -3.87
N ILE A 104 6.45 -1.58 -4.47
CA ILE A 104 5.02 -1.32 -4.70
C ILE A 104 4.83 -0.96 -6.18
N THR A 105 3.87 -1.59 -6.85
CA THR A 105 3.52 -1.32 -8.25
C THR A 105 2.02 -1.54 -8.47
N ASP A 106 1.57 -1.39 -9.69
CA ASP A 106 0.16 -1.56 -10.09
C ASP A 106 0.03 -2.61 -11.18
N VAL A 107 -1.09 -3.34 -11.21
CA VAL A 107 -1.34 -4.29 -12.30
C VAL A 107 -1.65 -3.53 -13.59
N ILE A 108 -2.55 -2.55 -13.60
CA ILE A 108 -2.89 -1.76 -14.80
C ILE A 108 -2.03 -0.49 -14.89
N LYS A 109 -1.14 -0.44 -15.88
CA LYS A 109 -0.20 0.69 -16.11
C LYS A 109 -0.56 1.55 -17.32
N ASN A 110 -1.21 0.98 -18.34
CA ASN A 110 -1.53 1.67 -19.60
C ASN A 110 -2.88 2.41 -19.60
N HIS A 111 -3.63 2.36 -18.50
CA HIS A 111 -4.93 3.04 -18.34
C HIS A 111 -5.06 3.67 -16.94
N PRO A 112 -4.34 4.77 -16.66
CA PRO A 112 -4.42 5.45 -15.37
C PRO A 112 -5.76 6.20 -15.23
N ASP A 113 -6.61 5.79 -14.27
CA ASP A 113 -7.86 6.47 -13.92
C ASP A 113 -7.99 6.61 -12.39
N LYS A 114 -8.55 7.72 -11.90
CA LYS A 114 -8.81 7.92 -10.46
C LYS A 114 -9.99 7.07 -9.96
N ASN A 115 -10.81 6.53 -10.86
CA ASN A 115 -11.97 5.71 -10.56
C ASN A 115 -11.70 4.22 -10.85
N SER A 116 -11.50 3.43 -9.79
CA SER A 116 -11.27 1.99 -9.93
C SER A 116 -12.40 1.27 -10.67
N ALA A 117 -13.67 1.67 -10.48
CA ALA A 117 -14.80 1.05 -11.16
C ALA A 117 -14.77 1.30 -12.68
N ALA A 118 -14.24 2.45 -13.12
CA ALA A 118 -14.05 2.73 -14.54
C ALA A 118 -12.94 1.85 -15.13
N VAL A 119 -11.83 1.67 -14.40
CA VAL A 119 -10.74 0.76 -14.81
C VAL A 119 -11.25 -0.67 -14.95
N ILE A 120 -12.02 -1.17 -13.97
CA ILE A 120 -12.57 -2.54 -14.03
C ILE A 120 -13.52 -2.71 -15.20
N LYS A 121 -14.45 -1.78 -15.38
CA LYS A 121 -15.34 -1.79 -16.54
C LYS A 121 -14.55 -1.82 -17.86
N TYR A 122 -13.50 -1.01 -17.97
CA TYR A 122 -12.66 -0.99 -19.16
C TYR A 122 -11.96 -2.34 -19.40
N VAL A 123 -11.40 -2.96 -18.35
CA VAL A 123 -10.75 -4.27 -18.42
C VAL A 123 -11.73 -5.39 -18.78
N GLU A 124 -12.98 -5.31 -18.31
CA GLU A 124 -14.04 -6.25 -18.68
C GLU A 124 -14.45 -6.11 -20.15
N GLU A 125 -14.51 -4.88 -20.66
CA GLU A 125 -14.82 -4.58 -22.06
C GLU A 125 -13.64 -4.89 -23.00
N HIS A 126 -12.40 -4.88 -22.48
CA HIS A 126 -11.14 -5.07 -23.23
C HIS A 126 -10.20 -6.05 -22.51
N PRO A 127 -10.49 -7.37 -22.46
CA PRO A 127 -9.72 -8.35 -21.70
C PRO A 127 -8.23 -8.45 -22.07
N GLU A 128 -7.86 -8.06 -23.29
CA GLU A 128 -6.47 -7.94 -23.73
C GLU A 128 -5.67 -6.97 -22.86
N THR A 129 -6.33 -5.95 -22.30
CA THR A 129 -5.72 -4.98 -21.37
C THR A 129 -5.11 -5.68 -20.18
N ALA A 130 -5.82 -6.61 -19.54
CA ALA A 130 -5.28 -7.39 -18.43
C ALA A 130 -4.07 -8.22 -18.86
N THR A 131 -4.17 -8.89 -20.01
CA THR A 131 -3.11 -9.79 -20.51
C THR A 131 -1.84 -9.03 -20.85
N GLU A 132 -1.95 -7.87 -21.51
CA GLU A 132 -0.81 -7.01 -21.86
C GLU A 132 -0.13 -6.43 -20.62
N ASN A 133 -0.92 -5.93 -19.66
CA ASN A 133 -0.39 -5.40 -18.43
C ASN A 133 0.28 -6.47 -17.55
N ILE A 134 -0.24 -7.70 -17.54
CA ILE A 134 0.42 -8.82 -16.85
C ILE A 134 1.77 -9.12 -17.48
N LYS A 135 1.92 -9.05 -18.82
CA LYS A 135 3.23 -9.22 -19.47
C LYS A 135 4.21 -8.14 -19.00
N VAL A 136 3.75 -6.89 -18.87
CA VAL A 136 4.56 -5.78 -18.35
C VAL A 136 4.94 -6.03 -16.89
N LEU A 137 4.00 -6.46 -16.05
CA LEU A 137 4.23 -6.78 -14.65
C LEU A 137 5.23 -7.94 -14.50
N LYS A 138 5.08 -9.04 -15.26
CA LYS A 138 6.04 -10.16 -15.23
C LYS A 138 7.45 -9.73 -15.63
N LYS A 139 7.59 -8.84 -16.63
CA LYS A 139 8.88 -8.23 -16.98
C LYS A 139 9.45 -7.41 -15.81
N GLU A 140 8.63 -6.59 -15.18
CA GLU A 140 9.02 -5.78 -14.01
C GLU A 140 9.48 -6.66 -12.84
N LEU A 141 8.73 -7.71 -12.50
CA LEU A 141 9.09 -8.68 -11.46
C LEU A 141 10.37 -9.46 -11.79
N THR A 142 10.62 -9.71 -13.08
CA THR A 142 11.86 -10.33 -13.54
C THR A 142 13.07 -9.41 -13.30
N ILE A 143 12.91 -8.10 -13.53
CA ILE A 143 13.96 -7.11 -13.24
C ILE A 143 14.17 -6.98 -11.73
N LEU A 144 13.09 -6.92 -10.94
CA LEU A 144 13.13 -6.90 -9.48
C LEU A 144 13.85 -8.13 -8.91
N GLY A 145 13.62 -9.29 -9.51
CA GLY A 145 14.21 -10.57 -9.14
C GLY A 145 13.75 -11.06 -7.75
N GLY A 146 14.37 -12.14 -7.27
CA GLY A 146 14.13 -12.66 -5.91
C GLY A 146 12.90 -13.54 -5.73
N ASN A 147 12.06 -13.71 -6.77
CA ASN A 147 10.79 -14.44 -6.72
C ASN A 147 9.89 -13.97 -5.55
N PRO A 148 9.49 -12.69 -5.55
CA PRO A 148 8.81 -12.09 -4.42
C PRO A 148 7.44 -12.71 -4.17
N VAL A 149 7.01 -12.73 -2.91
CA VAL A 149 5.60 -12.94 -2.58
C VAL A 149 4.79 -11.75 -3.07
N ILE A 150 3.73 -11.99 -3.81
CA ILE A 150 2.86 -10.94 -4.36
C ILE A 150 1.71 -10.71 -3.38
N ILE A 151 1.56 -9.47 -2.91
CA ILE A 151 0.44 -9.05 -2.07
C ILE A 151 -0.44 -8.10 -2.88
N ALA A 152 -1.60 -8.59 -3.31
CA ALA A 152 -2.58 -7.77 -4.00
C ALA A 152 -3.27 -6.81 -3.02
N LEU A 153 -3.31 -5.53 -3.35
CA LEU A 153 -4.01 -4.50 -2.60
C LEU A 153 -5.43 -4.33 -3.14
N GLY A 154 -6.39 -5.02 -2.51
CA GLY A 154 -7.80 -5.01 -2.89
C GLY A 154 -8.22 -6.17 -3.79
N GLN A 155 -9.53 -6.45 -3.76
CA GLN A 155 -10.11 -7.62 -4.42
C GLN A 155 -9.97 -7.59 -5.94
N ASP A 156 -10.08 -6.41 -6.55
CA ASP A 156 -10.03 -6.26 -8.00
C ASP A 156 -8.64 -6.60 -8.55
N ALA A 157 -7.58 -6.03 -7.94
CA ALA A 157 -6.20 -6.37 -8.26
C ALA A 157 -5.93 -7.88 -8.06
N TYR A 158 -6.42 -8.44 -6.95
CA TYR A 158 -6.29 -9.87 -6.66
C TYR A 158 -6.94 -10.74 -7.73
N ASN A 159 -8.15 -10.40 -8.18
CA ASN A 159 -8.87 -11.17 -9.20
C ASN A 159 -8.13 -11.14 -10.54
N ILE A 160 -7.62 -9.97 -10.97
CA ILE A 160 -6.83 -9.86 -12.19
C ILE A 160 -5.56 -10.70 -12.09
N LEU A 161 -4.82 -10.59 -10.98
CA LEU A 161 -3.59 -11.34 -10.77
C LEU A 161 -3.83 -12.84 -10.72
N LYS A 162 -4.82 -13.29 -9.94
CA LYS A 162 -5.16 -14.71 -9.80
C LYS A 162 -5.47 -15.40 -11.13
N ASN A 163 -6.07 -14.68 -12.06
CA ASN A 163 -6.45 -15.21 -13.38
C ASN A 163 -5.28 -15.25 -14.38
N ASN A 164 -4.13 -14.63 -14.08
CA ASN A 164 -3.06 -14.42 -15.05
C ASN A 164 -1.64 -14.76 -14.55
N LEU A 165 -1.46 -14.95 -13.23
CA LEU A 165 -0.23 -15.43 -12.63
C LEU A 165 -0.09 -16.95 -12.77
N ASP A 166 1.15 -17.44 -12.69
CA ASP A 166 1.46 -18.86 -12.81
C ASP A 166 1.15 -19.58 -11.48
N GLU A 167 0.86 -20.89 -11.52
CA GLU A 167 0.51 -21.66 -10.31
C GLU A 167 1.62 -21.67 -9.23
N ASN A 168 2.85 -21.38 -9.63
CA ASN A 168 4.00 -21.31 -8.73
C ASN A 168 4.15 -19.94 -8.06
N ASP A 169 3.43 -18.91 -8.51
CA ASP A 169 3.46 -17.58 -7.91
C ASP A 169 2.71 -17.60 -6.58
N THR A 170 3.32 -17.05 -5.53
CA THR A 170 2.64 -16.90 -4.23
C THR A 170 1.85 -15.59 -4.23
N LEU A 171 0.52 -15.69 -4.29
CA LEU A 171 -0.40 -14.55 -4.28
C LEU A 171 -1.21 -14.49 -2.98
N LEU A 172 -1.09 -13.39 -2.25
CA LEU A 172 -1.85 -13.06 -1.05
C LEU A 172 -2.76 -11.85 -1.32
N LEU A 173 -3.83 -11.73 -0.53
CA LEU A 173 -4.74 -10.58 -0.56
C LEU A 173 -4.55 -9.75 0.71
N MET A 174 -4.42 -8.45 0.55
CA MET A 174 -4.59 -7.46 1.61
C MET A 174 -5.63 -6.44 1.16
N THR A 175 -6.43 -5.96 2.09
CA THR A 175 -7.45 -4.97 1.79
C THR A 175 -6.82 -3.68 1.27
N HIS A 176 -7.51 -3.03 0.33
CA HIS A 176 -7.08 -1.77 -0.24
C HIS A 176 -7.00 -0.67 0.83
N TYR A 177 -5.94 0.14 0.80
CA TYR A 177 -5.68 1.15 1.83
C TYR A 177 -6.73 2.28 1.86
N SER A 178 -7.43 2.53 0.75
CA SER A 178 -8.55 3.50 0.69
C SER A 178 -9.88 2.96 1.23
N ASP A 179 -9.92 1.72 1.71
CA ASP A 179 -11.10 1.15 2.36
C ASP A 179 -11.58 1.98 3.57
N TYR A 180 -12.85 1.84 3.94
CA TYR A 180 -13.48 2.62 5.00
C TYR A 180 -12.97 2.28 6.41
N ARG A 181 -12.29 1.14 6.58
CA ARG A 181 -11.65 0.77 7.85
C ARG A 181 -10.64 1.80 8.32
N ASN A 182 -10.44 1.88 9.63
CA ASN A 182 -9.42 2.75 10.21
C ASN A 182 -8.01 2.19 9.94
N LYS A 183 -6.98 3.02 10.17
CA LYS A 183 -5.58 2.65 9.89
C LYS A 183 -5.08 1.55 10.84
N GLU A 184 -5.60 1.50 12.06
CA GLU A 184 -5.26 0.50 13.07
C GLU A 184 -5.72 -0.89 12.61
N SER A 185 -6.95 -1.01 12.07
CA SER A 185 -7.47 -2.27 11.51
C SER A 185 -6.64 -2.75 10.32
N LEU A 186 -6.20 -1.84 9.45
CA LEU A 186 -5.30 -2.20 8.34
C LEU A 186 -3.94 -2.67 8.84
N ARG A 187 -3.41 -2.07 9.92
CA ARG A 187 -2.17 -2.52 10.56
C ARG A 187 -2.32 -3.90 11.21
N VAL A 188 -3.45 -4.17 11.87
CA VAL A 188 -3.76 -5.51 12.39
C VAL A 188 -3.76 -6.54 11.28
N GLU A 189 -4.44 -6.26 10.16
CA GLU A 189 -4.47 -7.16 9.00
C GLU A 189 -3.07 -7.41 8.43
N ALA A 190 -2.26 -6.35 8.27
CA ALA A 190 -0.89 -6.48 7.80
C ALA A 190 -0.04 -7.36 8.72
N ILE A 191 -0.17 -7.18 10.04
CA ILE A 191 0.55 -8.01 11.01
C ILE A 191 0.02 -9.45 11.02
N ASP A 192 -1.29 -9.65 10.90
CA ASP A 192 -1.89 -10.98 10.83
C ASP A 192 -1.40 -11.75 9.59
N LEU A 193 -1.26 -11.08 8.43
CA LEU A 193 -0.63 -11.69 7.26
C LEU A 193 0.79 -12.15 7.58
N LEU A 194 1.62 -11.28 8.18
CA LEU A 194 3.00 -11.62 8.55
C LEU A 194 3.07 -12.83 9.50
N LEU A 195 2.20 -12.88 10.50
CA LEU A 195 2.20 -13.92 11.54
C LEU A 195 1.66 -15.26 11.04
N ASN A 196 0.66 -15.25 10.15
CA ASN A 196 -0.11 -16.44 9.80
C ASN A 196 0.33 -17.06 8.46
N GLU A 197 0.84 -16.26 7.51
CA GLU A 197 1.19 -16.76 6.19
C GLU A 197 2.52 -17.52 6.18
N LYS A 198 2.46 -18.78 5.74
CA LYS A 198 3.64 -19.67 5.72
C LYS A 198 4.77 -19.10 4.85
N SER A 199 4.42 -18.47 3.73
CA SER A 199 5.37 -17.84 2.81
C SER A 199 6.12 -16.66 3.41
N LEU A 200 5.58 -16.03 4.47
CA LEU A 200 6.17 -14.86 5.13
C LEU A 200 6.97 -15.19 6.40
N LYS A 201 6.88 -16.42 6.91
CA LYS A 201 7.54 -16.83 8.18
C LYS A 201 9.05 -16.54 8.23
N GLY A 202 9.74 -16.64 7.09
CA GLY A 202 11.17 -16.35 7.00
C GLY A 202 11.52 -14.89 7.31
N LEU A 203 10.58 -13.96 7.09
CA LEU A 203 10.80 -12.52 7.28
C LEU A 203 10.65 -12.06 8.74
N ILE A 204 10.00 -12.87 9.58
CA ILE A 204 9.56 -12.45 10.91
C ILE A 204 10.26 -13.19 12.06
N LYS A 205 11.23 -14.07 11.77
CA LYS A 205 11.80 -15.01 12.74
C LYS A 205 12.19 -14.37 14.09
N ASP A 206 12.80 -13.19 14.04
CA ASP A 206 13.29 -12.47 15.22
C ASP A 206 12.39 -11.27 15.62
N LYS A 207 11.17 -11.19 15.06
CA LYS A 207 10.22 -10.08 15.24
C LYS A 207 8.84 -10.54 15.71
N VAL A 208 8.64 -11.84 15.92
CA VAL A 208 7.32 -12.42 16.23
C VAL A 208 6.66 -11.77 17.44
N GLU A 209 7.38 -11.64 18.55
CA GLU A 209 6.82 -11.08 19.79
C GLU A 209 6.57 -9.57 19.69
N ASP A 210 7.44 -8.83 19.03
CA ASP A 210 7.24 -7.40 18.76
C ASP A 210 5.99 -7.16 17.90
N LEU A 211 5.80 -7.98 16.87
CA LEU A 211 4.63 -7.92 15.99
C LEU A 211 3.34 -8.25 16.74
N LYS A 212 3.33 -9.28 17.59
CA LYS A 212 2.16 -9.60 18.43
C LYS A 212 1.83 -8.46 19.38
N ALA A 213 2.84 -7.89 20.05
CA ALA A 213 2.63 -6.79 20.98
C ALA A 213 2.06 -5.54 20.27
N ASP A 214 2.54 -5.23 19.07
CA ASP A 214 2.01 -4.14 18.26
C ASP A 214 0.57 -4.42 17.81
N ARG A 215 0.30 -5.62 17.31
CA ARG A 215 -1.06 -6.06 16.95
C ARG A 215 -2.04 -5.87 18.10
N ASP A 216 -1.70 -6.34 19.29
CA ASP A 216 -2.56 -6.24 20.48
C ASP A 216 -2.79 -4.78 20.88
N LYS A 217 -1.76 -3.93 20.78
CA LYS A 217 -1.88 -2.48 20.96
C LYS A 217 -2.86 -1.85 19.97
N GLN A 218 -2.84 -2.26 18.71
CA GLN A 218 -3.79 -1.77 17.71
C GLN A 218 -5.22 -2.22 18.03
N ILE A 219 -5.43 -3.48 18.44
CA ILE A 219 -6.74 -4.00 18.84
C ILE A 219 -7.34 -3.20 20.00
N ILE A 220 -6.57 -2.95 21.06
CA ILE A 220 -7.00 -2.13 22.20
C ILE A 220 -7.40 -0.71 21.72
N THR A 221 -6.64 -0.16 20.77
CA THR A 221 -6.95 1.16 20.20
C THR A 221 -8.26 1.16 19.41
N ILE A 222 -8.51 0.12 18.61
CA ILE A 222 -9.75 -0.06 17.85
C ILE A 222 -10.95 -0.12 18.80
N GLU A 223 -10.89 -0.99 19.82
CA GLU A 223 -11.97 -1.13 20.81
C GLU A 223 -12.29 0.18 21.53
N ARG A 224 -11.26 0.97 21.86
CA ARG A 224 -11.43 2.31 22.44
C ARG A 224 -12.15 3.25 21.48
N LEU A 225 -11.71 3.32 20.22
CA LEU A 225 -12.31 4.18 19.20
C LEU A 225 -13.77 3.80 18.91
N GLU A 226 -14.11 2.51 18.92
CA GLU A 226 -15.47 2.01 18.76
C GLU A 226 -16.38 2.49 19.90
N LYS A 227 -15.94 2.33 21.15
CA LYS A 227 -16.65 2.82 22.34
C LYS A 227 -16.88 4.33 22.27
N GLU A 228 -15.84 5.11 21.91
CA GLU A 228 -15.95 6.56 21.74
C GLU A 228 -16.97 6.94 20.66
N ASN A 229 -16.97 6.22 19.53
CA ASN A 229 -17.92 6.45 18.44
C ASN A 229 -19.36 6.12 18.85
N GLU A 230 -19.58 5.08 19.64
CA GLU A 230 -20.91 4.78 20.19
C GLU A 230 -21.43 5.89 21.09
N VAL A 231 -20.58 6.40 22.00
CA VAL A 231 -20.93 7.53 22.87
C VAL A 231 -21.28 8.76 22.04
N ARG A 232 -20.46 9.11 21.03
CA ARG A 232 -20.72 10.23 20.12
C ARG A 232 -22.05 10.07 19.39
N LYS A 233 -22.38 8.87 18.90
CA LYS A 233 -23.66 8.58 18.24
C LYS A 233 -24.85 8.77 19.18
N LYS A 234 -24.75 8.33 20.44
CA LYS A 234 -25.79 8.52 21.46
C LYS A 234 -26.02 10.02 21.74
N LEU A 235 -24.96 10.78 21.98
CA LEU A 235 -25.03 12.23 22.21
C LEU A 235 -25.61 12.99 21.01
N ALA A 236 -25.23 12.62 19.78
CA ALA A 236 -25.78 13.23 18.57
C ALA A 236 -27.30 12.98 18.44
N LYS A 237 -27.77 11.79 18.81
CA LYS A 237 -29.20 11.44 18.81
C LYS A 237 -29.98 12.24 19.86
N GLU A 238 -29.44 12.41 21.06
CA GLU A 238 -30.04 13.22 22.12
C GLU A 238 -30.13 14.70 21.73
N ASN A 239 -29.05 15.27 21.20
CA ASN A 239 -29.02 16.66 20.70
C ASN A 239 -30.04 16.90 19.59
N ASN A 240 -30.20 15.95 18.67
CA ASN A 240 -31.22 16.02 17.63
C ASN A 240 -32.65 15.92 18.20
N LYS A 241 -32.86 15.17 19.29
CA LYS A 241 -34.15 15.09 19.98
C LYS A 241 -34.48 16.42 20.66
N ILE A 242 -33.51 17.04 21.36
CA ILE A 242 -33.67 18.35 22.00
C ILE A 242 -34.03 19.43 20.95
N LYS A 243 -33.29 19.50 19.83
CA LYS A 243 -33.55 20.45 18.73
C LYS A 243 -34.93 20.32 18.09
N LYS A 244 -35.55 19.14 18.13
CA LYS A 244 -36.90 18.88 17.61
C LYS A 244 -38.00 19.28 18.60
N ILE A 245 -37.71 19.30 19.90
CA ILE A 245 -38.66 19.73 20.94
C ILE A 245 -38.66 21.26 21.09
N SER A 246 -37.56 21.91 20.72
CA SER A 246 -37.40 23.38 20.78
C SER A 246 -37.82 24.12 19.50
N LYS A 247 -38.50 23.46 18.56
CA LYS A 247 -39.07 24.03 17.32
C LYS A 247 -40.58 23.82 17.34
#